data_AF-A0A7S3NIV7-F1
#
_entry.id   AF-A0A7S3NIV7-F1
#
_cell.length_a   1.000
_cell.length_b   1.000
_cell.length_c   1.000
_cell.angle_alpha   90.00
_cell.angle_beta   90.00
_cell.angle_gamma   90.00
#
_symmetry.space_group_name_H-M   'P 1'
#
loop_
_entity.id
_entity.type
_entity.pdbx_description
1 polymer ?
#
loop_
_entity_poly.entity_id
_entity_poly.type
_entity_poly.pdbx_seq_one_letter_code
_entity_poly.pdbx_strand_id
1 'polypeptide(L)'
;QRLIIRGRSSRCDGRQGRSRSGNYSTTSSEAPRAQQIAWSKQMTSQDATVDNVLSLFAAHGHQFEARNVATAAHQVAKIGRRQNRRLKQDCRMKALAAACLNSLNDFETQHLANVAWAYAT
;
A
#
# COMPACT_ATOMS: atom_id res chain seq x y z
N GLN A 1 -29.61 33.39 -28.38
CA GLN A 1 -29.37 31.99 -28.77
C GLN A 1 -28.00 31.54 -28.26
N ARG A 2 -27.95 30.64 -27.27
CA ARG A 2 -26.98 29.54 -27.12
C ARG A 2 -27.28 28.80 -25.80
N LEU A 3 -27.92 27.65 -25.95
CA LEU A 3 -27.96 26.57 -24.95
C LEU A 3 -26.54 26.06 -24.70
N ILE A 4 -26.18 25.81 -23.44
CA ILE A 4 -25.30 24.68 -23.08
C ILE A 4 -25.89 23.95 -21.89
N ILE A 5 -26.37 22.76 -22.19
CA ILE A 5 -26.75 21.67 -21.28
C ILE A 5 -25.46 21.02 -20.76
N ARG A 6 -25.40 20.69 -19.46
CA ARG A 6 -24.87 19.41 -18.95
C ARG A 6 -25.12 19.27 -17.44
N GLY A 7 -26.22 18.60 -17.12
CA GLY A 7 -26.46 18.03 -15.80
C GLY A 7 -25.47 16.89 -15.52
N ARG A 8 -25.00 16.82 -14.28
CA ARG A 8 -24.27 15.67 -13.73
C ARG A 8 -25.22 14.92 -12.80
N SER A 9 -25.74 13.81 -13.30
CA SER A 9 -26.40 12.78 -12.49
C SER A 9 -25.35 11.91 -11.78
N SER A 10 -25.61 11.69 -10.50
CA SER A 10 -25.64 10.40 -9.81
C SER A 10 -24.43 9.47 -9.94
N ARG A 11 -23.72 9.29 -8.83
CA ARG A 11 -23.27 7.97 -8.38
C ARG A 11 -23.53 7.80 -6.90
N CYS A 12 -24.51 6.96 -6.63
CA CYS A 12 -24.64 6.15 -5.43
C CYS A 12 -23.32 5.42 -5.13
N ASP A 13 -22.90 5.41 -3.87
CA ASP A 13 -22.12 4.29 -3.35
C ASP A 13 -22.38 4.16 -1.85
N GLY A 14 -23.20 3.16 -1.52
CA GLY A 14 -23.55 2.80 -0.16
C GLY A 14 -22.36 2.12 0.51
N ARG A 15 -21.82 2.75 1.57
CA ARG A 15 -20.86 2.09 2.46
C ARG A 15 -21.60 1.19 3.43
N GLN A 16 -21.80 -0.05 3.01
CA GLN A 16 -22.19 -1.16 3.85
C GLN A 16 -21.05 -1.54 4.82
N GLY A 17 -21.44 -1.85 6.06
CA GLY A 17 -20.86 -2.94 6.86
C GLY A 17 -19.42 -2.81 7.32
N ARG A 18 -19.22 -2.23 8.50
CA ARG A 18 -18.06 -2.57 9.35
C ARG A 18 -18.28 -3.98 9.92
N SER A 19 -17.79 -5.00 9.23
CA SER A 19 -17.54 -6.31 9.84
C SER A 19 -16.06 -6.40 10.17
N ARG A 20 -15.69 -5.95 11.37
CA ARG A 20 -14.41 -6.30 12.00
C ARG A 20 -14.64 -7.62 12.74
N SER A 21 -14.38 -8.73 12.07
CA SER A 21 -14.21 -10.01 12.74
C SER A 21 -13.06 -10.73 12.06
N GLY A 22 -11.98 -10.89 12.81
CA GLY A 22 -10.72 -11.43 12.36
C GLY A 22 -9.81 -11.50 13.56
N ASN A 23 -10.02 -12.53 14.38
CA ASN A 23 -9.09 -12.93 15.43
C ASN A 23 -7.75 -13.29 14.75
N TYR A 24 -6.73 -12.45 14.90
CA TYR A 24 -5.35 -12.83 14.60
C TYR A 24 -4.65 -13.06 15.93
N SER A 25 -4.28 -14.33 16.13
CA SER A 25 -3.49 -14.76 17.26
C SER A 25 -2.11 -14.11 17.19
N THR A 26 -1.69 -13.60 18.34
CA THR A 26 -0.42 -12.99 18.69
C THR A 26 0.80 -13.72 18.12
N THR A 27 1.65 -13.01 17.37
CA THR A 27 3.06 -13.40 17.16
C THR A 27 3.99 -12.33 17.73
N SER A 28 4.91 -12.74 18.60
CA SER A 28 5.71 -11.90 19.51
C SER A 28 6.80 -11.02 18.84
N SER A 29 6.64 -10.66 17.57
CA SER A 29 7.58 -9.81 16.81
C SER A 29 6.90 -8.65 16.08
N GLU A 30 5.56 -8.56 16.11
CA GLU A 30 4.83 -7.52 15.40
C GLU A 30 4.81 -6.22 16.19
N ALA A 31 5.18 -5.13 15.53
CA ALA A 31 5.11 -3.81 16.13
C ALA A 31 3.66 -3.47 16.54
N PRO A 32 3.44 -2.76 17.66
CA PRO A 32 2.12 -2.37 18.14
C PRO A 32 1.24 -1.79 17.02
N ARG A 33 -0.06 -2.09 17.03
CA ARG A 33 -1.00 -1.66 16.00
C ARG A 33 -0.97 -0.15 15.71
N ALA A 34 -0.71 0.67 16.73
CA ALA A 34 -0.54 2.11 16.60
C ALA A 34 0.64 2.48 15.68
N GLN A 35 1.76 1.76 15.78
CA GLN A 35 2.94 1.94 14.92
C GLN A 35 2.63 1.54 13.48
N GLN A 36 1.89 0.43 13.27
CA GLN A 36 1.46 0.01 11.94
C GLN A 36 0.62 1.08 11.23
N ILE A 37 -0.30 1.71 11.97
CA ILE A 37 -1.12 2.81 11.46
C ILE A 37 -0.26 4.05 11.16
N ALA A 38 0.71 4.36 12.03
CA ALA A 38 1.61 5.49 11.84
C ALA A 38 2.46 5.33 10.57
N TRP A 39 3.05 4.15 10.35
CA TRP A 39 3.83 3.85 9.14
C TRP A 39 2.97 3.91 7.87
N SER A 40 1.78 3.30 7.88
CA SER A 40 0.85 3.40 6.74
C SER A 40 0.50 4.85 6.44
N LYS A 41 0.24 5.66 7.47
CA LYS A 41 -0.02 7.09 7.32
C LYS A 41 1.17 7.80 6.68
N GLN A 42 2.40 7.57 7.17
CA GLN A 42 3.62 8.16 6.64
C GLN A 42 3.85 7.81 5.16
N MET A 43 3.60 6.58 4.74
CA MET A 43 3.74 6.17 3.33
C MET A 43 2.70 6.83 2.42
N THR A 44 1.49 7.07 2.94
CA THR A 44 0.38 7.66 2.18
C THR A 44 0.34 9.19 2.22
N SER A 45 1.23 9.82 2.98
CA SER A 45 1.36 11.27 3.05
C SER A 45 1.67 11.87 1.67
N GLN A 46 1.21 13.10 1.43
CA GLN A 46 1.43 13.79 0.16
C GLN A 46 2.92 14.02 -0.15
N ASP A 47 3.74 14.19 0.89
CA ASP A 47 5.19 14.42 0.78
C ASP A 47 6.01 13.13 0.77
N ALA A 48 5.36 11.97 0.62
CA ALA A 48 6.07 10.69 0.56
C ALA A 48 6.93 10.63 -0.71
N THR A 49 8.23 10.41 -0.52
CA THR A 49 9.16 10.10 -1.61
C THR A 49 9.42 8.61 -1.67
N VAL A 50 9.79 8.11 -2.86
CA VAL A 50 10.13 6.69 -3.03
C VAL A 50 11.28 6.27 -2.11
N ASP A 51 12.30 7.13 -1.98
CA ASP A 51 13.42 6.84 -1.09
C ASP A 51 13.00 6.78 0.38
N ASN A 52 12.11 7.69 0.84
CA ASN A 52 11.59 7.63 2.21
C ASN A 52 10.82 6.32 2.48
N VAL A 53 9.95 5.91 1.55
CA VAL A 53 9.19 4.66 1.70
C VAL A 53 10.11 3.43 1.73
N LEU A 54 11.10 3.38 0.84
CA LEU A 54 12.07 2.28 0.78
C LEU A 54 13.02 2.27 1.99
N SER A 55 13.45 3.43 2.47
CA SER A 55 14.29 3.56 3.66
C SER A 55 13.52 3.19 4.94
N LEU A 56 12.23 3.58 5.03
CA LEU A 56 11.36 3.15 6.12
C LEU A 56 11.18 1.63 6.14
N PHE A 57 10.98 1.03 4.96
CA PHE A 57 10.90 -0.43 4.82
C PHE A 57 12.24 -1.11 5.14
N ALA A 58 13.38 -0.56 4.71
CA ALA A 58 14.69 -1.12 5.05
C ALA A 58 14.94 -1.11 6.58
N ALA A 59 14.47 -0.09 7.28
CA ALA A 59 14.63 0.02 8.74
C ALA A 59 13.66 -0.87 9.53
N HIS A 60 12.38 -0.94 9.12
CA HIS A 60 11.31 -1.56 9.92
C HIS A 60 10.59 -2.71 9.21
N GLY A 61 11.03 -3.14 8.03
CA GLY A 61 10.31 -4.09 7.19
C GLY A 61 10.08 -5.45 7.84
N HIS A 62 10.94 -5.85 8.78
CA HIS A 62 10.77 -7.08 9.58
C HIS A 62 9.57 -7.01 10.56
N GLN A 63 9.08 -5.81 10.88
CA GLN A 63 7.95 -5.59 11.79
C GLN A 63 6.67 -5.26 11.04
N PHE A 64 6.71 -5.16 9.71
CA PHE A 64 5.54 -4.78 8.92
C PHE A 64 4.56 -5.94 8.82
N GLU A 65 3.29 -5.66 9.11
CA GLU A 65 2.19 -6.53 8.73
C GLU A 65 2.04 -6.58 7.19
N ALA A 66 1.39 -7.63 6.71
CA ALA A 66 1.11 -7.84 5.28
C ALA A 66 0.46 -6.60 4.62
N ARG A 67 -0.46 -5.93 5.32
CA ARG A 67 -1.09 -4.67 4.89
C ARG A 67 -0.08 -3.56 4.58
N ASN A 68 0.96 -3.44 5.41
CA ASN A 68 1.95 -2.38 5.30
C ASN A 68 2.92 -2.64 4.14
N VAL A 69 3.30 -3.90 3.94
CA VAL A 69 4.09 -4.34 2.78
C VAL A 69 3.34 -4.03 1.47
N ALA A 70 2.06 -4.42 1.38
CA ALA A 70 1.23 -4.13 0.21
C ALA A 70 1.04 -2.63 -0.02
N THR A 71 0.86 -1.85 1.05
CA THR A 71 0.74 -0.39 0.97
C THR A 71 2.03 0.25 0.48
N ALA A 72 3.19 -0.19 0.99
CA ALA A 72 4.49 0.32 0.57
C ALA A 72 4.74 0.06 -0.93
N ALA A 73 4.48 -1.16 -1.41
CA ALA A 73 4.62 -1.51 -2.83
C ALA A 73 3.76 -0.61 -3.73
N HIS A 74 2.50 -0.42 -3.35
CA HIS A 74 1.58 0.47 -4.06
C HIS A 74 2.05 1.93 -4.07
N GLN A 75 2.53 2.46 -2.94
CA GLN A 75 3.02 3.84 -2.88
C GLN A 75 4.28 4.03 -3.73
N VAL A 76 5.23 3.09 -3.66
CA VAL A 76 6.45 3.12 -4.48
C VAL A 76 6.10 3.14 -5.97
N ALA A 77 5.18 2.30 -6.43
CA ALA A 77 4.74 2.29 -7.82
C ALA A 77 4.00 3.59 -8.22
N LYS A 78 3.12 4.10 -7.33
CA LYS A 78 2.35 5.32 -7.57
C LYS A 78 3.25 6.56 -7.70
N ILE A 79 4.21 6.73 -6.79
CA ILE A 79 5.12 7.89 -6.75
C ILE A 79 6.25 7.72 -7.77
N GLY A 80 6.75 6.49 -7.93
CA GLY A 80 7.94 6.14 -8.70
C GLY A 80 7.75 5.94 -10.20
N ARG A 81 6.61 6.29 -10.79
CA ARG A 81 6.30 6.07 -12.22
C ARG A 81 7.40 6.55 -13.18
N ARG A 82 8.03 7.69 -12.90
CA ARG A 82 9.13 8.24 -13.71
C ARG A 82 10.50 7.61 -13.42
N GLN A 83 10.63 6.85 -12.34
CA GLN A 83 11.89 6.29 -11.83
C GLN A 83 11.98 4.76 -12.01
N ASN A 84 11.08 4.16 -12.80
CA ASN A 84 10.92 2.71 -12.94
C ASN A 84 12.25 1.97 -13.26
N ARG A 85 13.09 2.53 -14.14
CA ARG A 85 14.41 1.94 -14.47
C ARG A 85 15.35 1.86 -13.27
N ARG A 86 15.35 2.88 -12.41
CA ARG A 86 16.17 2.92 -11.18
C ARG A 86 15.62 1.95 -10.14
N LEU A 87 14.30 1.88 -10.01
CA LEU A 87 13.65 0.99 -9.03
C LEU A 87 13.89 -0.49 -9.31
N LYS A 88 13.93 -0.90 -10.58
CA LYS A 88 14.27 -2.28 -10.96
C LYS A 88 15.68 -2.70 -10.52
N GLN A 89 16.60 -1.75 -10.39
CA GLN A 89 17.99 -2.01 -9.99
C GLN A 89 18.21 -1.83 -8.48
N ASP A 90 17.30 -1.18 -7.77
CA ASP A 90 17.41 -0.93 -6.33
C ASP A 90 17.22 -2.24 -5.54
N CYS A 91 18.18 -2.57 -4.67
CA CYS A 91 18.12 -3.76 -3.83
C CYS A 91 16.97 -3.70 -2.82
N ARG A 92 16.59 -2.49 -2.34
CA ARG A 92 15.48 -2.30 -1.41
C ARG A 92 14.14 -2.65 -2.06
N MET A 93 13.99 -2.34 -3.35
CA MET A 93 12.80 -2.71 -4.12
C MET A 93 12.70 -4.23 -4.30
N LYS A 94 13.82 -4.92 -4.55
CA LYS A 94 13.85 -6.39 -4.62
C LYS A 94 13.50 -7.03 -3.27
N ALA A 95 13.98 -6.48 -2.16
CA ALA A 95 13.63 -6.93 -0.83
C ALA A 95 12.12 -6.74 -0.54
N LEU A 96 11.55 -5.61 -0.96
CA LEU A 96 10.12 -5.36 -0.85
C LEU A 96 9.31 -6.38 -1.69
N ALA A 97 9.78 -6.72 -2.88
CA ALA A 97 9.15 -7.76 -3.71
C ALA A 97 9.18 -9.13 -3.03
N ALA A 98 10.31 -9.52 -2.45
CA ALA A 98 10.42 -10.77 -1.69
C ALA A 98 9.48 -10.77 -0.47
N ALA A 99 9.37 -9.66 0.25
CA ALA A 99 8.43 -9.54 1.36
C ALA A 99 6.97 -9.67 0.90
N CYS A 100 6.59 -9.08 -0.24
CA CYS A 100 5.25 -9.28 -0.81
C CYS A 100 4.98 -10.76 -1.08
N LEU A 101 5.95 -11.48 -1.63
CA LEU A 101 5.82 -12.91 -1.93
C LEU A 101 5.67 -13.76 -0.66
N ASN A 102 6.45 -13.46 0.38
CA ASN A 102 6.39 -14.16 1.65
C ASN A 102 5.05 -13.94 2.39
N SER A 103 4.45 -12.75 2.23
CA SER A 103 3.17 -12.40 2.86
C SER A 103 1.93 -12.68 1.98
N LEU A 104 2.08 -13.38 0.85
CA LEU A 104 0.96 -13.63 -0.08
C LEU A 104 -0.23 -14.34 0.58
N ASN A 105 0.04 -15.30 1.47
CA ASN A 105 -1.02 -16.06 2.15
C ASN A 105 -1.78 -15.23 3.18
N ASP A 106 -1.18 -14.14 3.68
CA ASP A 106 -1.77 -13.24 4.67
C ASP A 106 -2.45 -12.02 4.03
N PHE A 107 -2.39 -11.90 2.69
CA PHE A 107 -3.01 -10.80 1.99
C PHE A 107 -4.53 -10.98 1.86
N GLU A 108 -5.26 -10.02 2.41
CA GLU A 108 -6.65 -9.78 2.02
C GLU A 108 -6.76 -9.37 0.55
N THR A 109 -7.95 -9.53 -0.03
CA THR A 109 -8.25 -9.19 -1.44
C THR A 109 -7.81 -7.78 -1.83
N GLN A 110 -7.95 -6.81 -0.92
CA GLN A 110 -7.50 -5.43 -1.17
C GLN A 110 -5.97 -5.33 -1.27
N HIS A 111 -5.24 -6.09 -0.47
CA HIS A 111 -3.77 -6.09 -0.48
C HIS A 111 -3.24 -6.69 -1.79
N LEU A 112 -3.83 -7.80 -2.24
CA LEU A 112 -3.53 -8.39 -3.54
C LEU A 112 -3.80 -7.42 -4.70
N ALA A 113 -4.95 -6.73 -4.70
CA ALA A 113 -5.26 -5.75 -5.74
C ALA A 113 -4.25 -4.59 -5.79
N ASN A 114 -3.83 -4.10 -4.63
CA ASN A 114 -2.82 -3.04 -4.52
C ASN A 114 -1.46 -3.48 -5.06
N VAL A 115 -1.02 -4.69 -4.69
CA VAL A 115 0.23 -5.26 -5.17
C VAL A 115 0.17 -5.53 -6.67
N ALA A 116 -0.90 -6.15 -7.16
CA ALA A 116 -1.09 -6.42 -8.58
C ALA A 116 -1.04 -5.14 -9.43
N TRP A 117 -1.73 -4.08 -8.98
CA TRP A 117 -1.66 -2.78 -9.64
C TRP A 117 -0.23 -2.22 -9.63
N ALA A 118 0.47 -2.30 -8.50
CA ALA A 118 1.81 -1.78 -8.36
C ALA A 118 2.81 -2.39 -9.35
N TYR A 119 2.72 -3.71 -9.58
CA TYR A 119 3.60 -4.42 -10.51
C TYR A 119 3.18 -4.30 -11.99
N ALA A 120 1.93 -3.93 -12.25
CA ALA A 120 1.42 -3.73 -13.61
C ALA A 120 1.72 -2.33 -14.18
N THR A 121 2.07 -1.34 -13.34
CA THR A 121 2.32 0.07 -13.73
C THR A 121 3.79 0.41 -13.82
#